data_AF-A0AA38FT50-F1
#
_entry.id   AF-A0AA38FT50-F1
#
_cell.length_a   1.000
_cell.length_b   1.000
_cell.length_c   1.000
_cell.angle_alpha   90.00
_cell.angle_beta   90.00
_cell.angle_gamma   90.00
#
_symmetry.space_group_name_H-M   'P 1'
#
loop_
_entity.id
_entity.type
_entity.pdbx_description
1 polymer ?
#
loop_
_entity_poly.entity_id
_entity_poly.type
_entity_poly.pdbx_seq_one_letter_code
_entity_poly.pdbx_strand_id
1 'polypeptide(L)'
;MLHRYEELELRVALARRWDYVEACKELAVILRGAYSKLSKNLQALIFQDTLAAFRLLPEAETSQRILAANLLLQAAEASLPKQKKALAITEFKHAAVALRRRSKFRSQETEPLQLTSDVLIYIFDLLDVRSLVSAGLVCSDAICLRNAWNVDMCPSDQALNSYHRITF
;
A
#
# COMPACT_ATOMS: atom_id res chain seq x y z
N MET A 1 13.27 17.22 21.98
CA MET A 1 12.11 16.38 21.62
C MET A 1 11.34 16.97 20.45
N LEU A 2 10.91 18.25 20.49
CA LEU A 2 10.24 18.90 19.35
C LEU A 2 11.11 18.88 18.07
N HIS A 3 12.35 19.40 18.16
CA HIS A 3 13.30 19.45 17.03
C HIS A 3 13.58 18.07 16.41
N ARG A 4 13.71 17.02 17.24
CA ARG A 4 13.91 15.64 16.78
C ARG A 4 12.71 15.06 16.03
N TYR A 5 11.50 15.50 16.34
CA TYR A 5 10.31 15.08 15.59
C TYR A 5 10.22 15.84 14.27
N GLU A 6 10.55 17.13 14.26
CA GLU A 6 10.61 17.95 13.05
C GLU A 6 11.66 17.43 12.06
N GLU A 7 12.82 16.96 12.56
CA GLU A 7 13.87 16.29 11.77
C GLU A 7 13.41 15.01 11.07
N LEU A 8 12.36 14.32 11.55
CA LEU A 8 11.81 13.14 10.88
C LEU A 8 11.08 13.51 9.57
N GLU A 9 10.77 14.79 9.38
CA GLU A 9 10.08 15.33 8.21
C GLU A 9 8.83 14.52 7.81
N LEU A 10 8.12 13.95 8.79
CA LEU A 10 6.99 13.04 8.56
C LEU A 10 5.92 13.67 7.67
N ARG A 11 5.70 14.98 7.81
CA ARG A 11 4.80 15.74 6.94
C ARG A 11 5.24 15.78 5.48
N VAL A 12 6.55 15.89 5.23
CA VAL A 12 7.13 15.84 3.88
C VAL A 12 7.05 14.41 3.33
N ALA A 13 7.35 13.40 4.15
CA ALA A 13 7.22 11.99 3.80
C ALA A 13 5.77 11.63 3.44
N LEU A 14 4.77 12.12 4.18
CA LEU A 14 3.36 11.92 3.87
C LEU A 14 2.96 12.48 2.49
N ALA A 15 3.59 13.56 2.04
CA ALA A 15 3.32 14.15 0.72
C ALA A 15 3.95 13.33 -0.42
N ARG A 16 4.96 12.50 -0.14
CA ARG A 16 5.60 11.62 -1.13
C ARG A 16 4.80 10.34 -1.29
N ARG A 17 4.50 9.97 -2.55
CA ARG A 17 3.68 8.77 -2.85
C ARG A 17 4.27 7.48 -2.28
N TRP A 18 5.59 7.34 -2.31
CA TRP A 18 6.32 6.12 -1.90
C TRP A 18 6.48 6.01 -0.38
N ASP A 19 6.60 7.14 0.31
CA ASP A 19 6.90 7.18 1.75
C ASP A 19 5.63 7.24 2.62
N TYR A 20 4.47 7.53 2.02
CA TYR A 20 3.20 7.66 2.73
C TYR A 20 2.88 6.46 3.65
N VAL A 21 3.07 5.24 3.15
CA VAL A 21 2.75 4.01 3.90
C VAL A 21 3.58 3.95 5.18
N GLU A 22 4.87 4.22 5.08
CA GLU A 22 5.78 4.14 6.22
C GLU A 22 5.54 5.30 7.19
N ALA A 23 5.34 6.52 6.68
CA ALA A 23 5.00 7.67 7.51
C ALA A 23 3.70 7.47 8.31
N CYS A 24 2.67 6.83 7.72
CA CYS A 24 1.45 6.48 8.45
C CYS A 24 1.70 5.45 9.57
N LYS A 25 2.57 4.46 9.35
CA LYS A 25 2.92 3.47 10.39
C LYS A 25 3.69 4.13 11.53
N GLU A 26 4.68 4.95 11.21
CA GLU A 26 5.48 5.68 12.21
C GLU A 26 4.59 6.58 13.07
N LEU A 27 3.69 7.35 12.44
CA LEU A 27 2.70 8.15 13.17
C LEU A 27 1.80 7.28 14.07
N ALA A 28 1.38 6.10 13.60
CA ALA A 28 0.57 5.18 14.39
C ALA A 28 1.33 4.65 15.62
N VAL A 29 2.61 4.33 15.47
CA VAL A 29 3.50 3.91 16.58
C VAL A 29 3.65 5.03 17.60
N ILE A 30 3.91 6.26 17.14
CA ILE A 30 4.05 7.43 18.01
C ILE A 30 2.74 7.71 18.78
N LEU A 31 1.59 7.62 18.09
CA LEU A 31 0.29 7.80 18.72
C LEU A 31 0.06 6.79 19.84
N ARG A 32 0.32 5.50 19.58
CA ARG A 32 0.12 4.43 20.58
C ARG A 32 1.10 4.50 21.74
N GLY A 33 2.39 4.72 21.46
CA GLY A 33 3.44 4.57 22.46
C GLY A 33 3.70 5.82 23.31
N ALA A 34 3.52 7.01 22.71
CA ALA A 34 4.09 8.22 23.29
C ALA A 34 3.09 9.37 23.46
N TYR A 35 2.02 9.48 22.67
CA TYR A 35 1.20 10.70 22.56
C TYR A 35 0.81 11.36 23.89
N SER A 36 0.30 10.60 24.86
CA SER A 36 -0.13 11.14 26.16
C SER A 36 1.03 11.68 27.02
N LYS A 37 2.25 11.21 26.79
CA LYS A 37 3.48 11.58 27.50
C LYS A 37 4.21 12.78 26.87
N LEU A 38 3.80 13.21 25.68
CA LEU A 38 4.45 14.32 24.96
C LEU A 38 3.95 15.68 25.44
N SER A 39 4.74 16.73 25.18
CA SER A 39 4.33 18.11 25.45
C SER A 39 3.13 18.52 24.59
N LYS A 40 2.36 19.52 25.05
CA LYS A 40 1.15 19.98 24.33
C LYS A 40 1.42 20.45 22.90
N ASN A 41 2.58 21.07 22.66
CA ASN A 41 3.00 21.51 21.33
C ASN A 41 3.21 20.32 20.40
N LEU A 42 3.92 19.30 20.88
CA LEU A 42 4.20 18.09 20.07
C LEU A 42 2.92 17.26 19.87
N GLN A 43 2.03 17.19 20.86
CA GLN A 43 0.69 16.60 20.69
C GLN A 43 -0.16 17.35 19.66
N ALA A 44 0.01 18.67 19.53
CA ALA A 44 -0.69 19.44 18.51
C ALA A 44 -0.13 19.15 17.12
N LEU A 45 1.19 19.10 16.98
CA LEU A 45 1.88 18.81 15.73
C LEU A 45 1.56 17.40 15.20
N ILE A 46 1.72 16.35 16.02
CA ILE A 46 1.38 14.97 15.64
C ILE A 46 -0.09 14.85 15.25
N PHE A 47 -0.96 15.56 15.96
CA PHE A 47 -2.38 15.58 15.62
C PHE A 47 -2.62 16.24 14.25
N GLN A 48 -1.95 17.36 13.95
CA GLN A 48 -2.04 17.99 12.64
C GLN A 48 -1.52 17.07 11.52
N ASP A 49 -0.41 16.39 11.73
CA ASP A 49 0.16 15.45 10.76
C ASP A 49 -0.74 14.23 10.54
N THR A 50 -1.44 13.78 11.59
CA THR A 50 -2.47 12.73 11.48
C THR A 50 -3.62 13.17 10.57
N LEU A 51 -4.11 14.41 10.72
CA LEU A 51 -5.16 14.94 9.84
C LEU A 51 -4.66 15.13 8.41
N ALA A 52 -3.42 15.60 8.25
CA ALA A 52 -2.79 15.76 6.95
C ALA A 52 -2.69 14.41 6.22
N ALA A 53 -2.27 13.35 6.91
CA ALA A 53 -2.23 12.00 6.35
C ALA A 53 -3.59 11.58 5.77
N PHE A 54 -4.68 11.78 6.52
CA PHE A 54 -6.02 11.44 6.02
C PHE A 54 -6.43 12.29 4.82
N ARG A 55 -6.12 13.58 4.79
CA ARG A 55 -6.43 14.47 3.66
C ARG A 55 -5.68 14.10 2.39
N LEU A 56 -4.49 13.52 2.50
CA LEU A 56 -3.66 13.07 1.37
C LEU A 56 -4.04 11.67 0.86
N LEU A 57 -4.87 10.93 1.59
CA LEU A 57 -5.31 9.59 1.21
C LEU A 57 -5.98 9.53 -0.19
N PRO A 58 -6.86 10.48 -0.59
CA PRO A 58 -7.50 10.47 -1.89
C PRO A 58 -6.56 10.67 -3.09
N GLU A 59 -5.28 11.05 -2.87
CA GLU A 59 -4.35 11.44 -3.94
C GLU A 59 -3.69 10.28 -4.69
N ALA A 60 -3.60 9.08 -4.10
CA ALA A 60 -3.21 7.88 -4.84
C ALA A 60 -3.80 6.62 -4.17
N GLU A 61 -4.69 5.95 -4.88
CA GLU A 61 -5.45 4.77 -4.48
C GLU A 61 -4.61 3.50 -4.60
N THR A 62 -3.78 3.19 -3.62
CA THR A 62 -3.22 1.84 -3.48
C THR A 62 -3.79 1.16 -2.24
N SER A 63 -4.08 -0.14 -2.34
CA SER A 63 -4.60 -0.94 -1.21
C SER A 63 -3.71 -0.81 0.03
N GLN A 64 -2.39 -0.72 -0.16
CA GLN A 64 -1.42 -0.53 0.92
C GLN A 64 -1.58 0.82 1.64
N ARG A 65 -1.79 1.93 0.91
CA ARG A 65 -2.02 3.25 1.53
C ARG A 65 -3.31 3.28 2.33
N ILE A 66 -4.37 2.62 1.84
CA ILE A 66 -5.65 2.49 2.56
C ILE A 66 -5.46 1.69 3.86
N LEU A 67 -4.74 0.57 3.81
CA LEU A 67 -4.45 -0.23 5.00
C LEU A 67 -3.63 0.57 6.03
N ALA A 68 -2.58 1.28 5.60
CA ALA A 68 -1.76 2.11 6.47
C ALA A 68 -2.57 3.25 7.12
N ALA A 69 -3.45 3.90 6.37
CA ALA A 69 -4.33 4.93 6.90
C ALA A 69 -5.35 4.39 7.92
N ASN A 70 -5.87 3.16 7.72
CA ASN A 70 -6.72 2.50 8.71
C ASN A 70 -5.96 2.15 10.00
N LEU A 71 -4.70 1.69 9.90
CA LEU A 71 -3.87 1.46 11.08
C LEU A 71 -3.64 2.76 11.87
N LEU A 72 -3.38 3.86 11.16
CA LEU A 72 -3.26 5.19 11.75
C LEU A 72 -4.57 5.63 12.41
N LEU A 73 -5.73 5.39 11.79
CA LEU A 73 -7.03 5.66 12.40
C LEU A 73 -7.23 4.88 13.70
N GLN A 74 -6.95 3.58 13.72
CA GLN A 74 -7.06 2.75 14.93
C GLN A 74 -6.14 3.27 16.06
N ALA A 75 -4.92 3.68 15.72
CA ALA A 75 -4.01 4.30 16.68
C ALA A 75 -4.56 5.63 17.22
N ALA A 76 -5.11 6.47 16.34
CA ALA A 76 -5.76 7.73 16.72
C ALA A 76 -6.96 7.49 17.64
N GLU A 77 -7.78 6.47 17.37
CA GLU A 77 -8.94 6.13 18.19
C GLU A 77 -8.59 5.62 19.58
N ALA A 78 -7.47 4.93 19.72
CA ALA A 78 -6.99 4.39 20.99
C ALA A 78 -6.30 5.45 21.86
N SER A 79 -5.62 6.43 21.23
CA SER A 79 -4.70 7.32 21.94
C SER A 79 -5.13 8.79 22.02
N LEU A 80 -6.02 9.26 21.13
CA LEU A 80 -6.42 10.66 21.12
C LEU A 80 -7.54 10.96 22.14
N PRO A 81 -7.51 12.14 22.79
CA PRO A 81 -8.62 12.65 23.58
C PRO A 81 -9.91 12.77 22.77
N LYS A 82 -11.07 12.63 23.43
CA LYS A 82 -12.42 12.56 22.83
C LYS A 82 -12.66 13.55 21.67
N GLN A 83 -12.32 14.83 21.87
CA GLN A 83 -12.52 15.86 20.85
C GLN A 83 -11.64 15.66 19.61
N LYS A 84 -10.34 15.39 19.80
CA LYS A 84 -9.39 15.15 18.71
C LYS A 84 -9.69 13.85 17.97
N LYS A 85 -10.09 12.80 18.69
CA LYS A 85 -10.55 11.53 18.13
C LYS A 85 -11.74 11.73 17.20
N ALA A 86 -12.77 12.45 17.65
CA ALA A 86 -13.95 12.72 16.83
C ALA A 86 -13.58 13.41 15.51
N LEU A 87 -12.71 14.43 15.58
CA LEU A 87 -12.24 15.17 14.41
C LEU A 87 -11.42 14.28 13.46
N ALA A 88 -10.51 13.46 13.99
CA ALA A 88 -9.74 12.49 13.20
C ALA A 88 -10.64 11.50 12.43
N ILE A 89 -11.68 10.98 13.10
CA ILE A 89 -12.66 10.08 12.48
C ILE A 89 -13.45 10.80 11.38
N THR A 90 -13.89 12.04 11.62
CA THR A 90 -14.64 12.79 10.59
C THR A 90 -13.79 13.07 9.36
N GLU A 91 -12.52 13.48 9.55
CA GLU A 91 -11.59 13.72 8.45
C GLU A 91 -11.31 12.45 7.65
N PHE A 92 -11.07 11.31 8.32
CA PHE A 92 -10.91 10.02 7.64
C PHE A 92 -12.15 9.64 6.84
N LYS A 93 -13.37 9.82 7.39
CA LYS A 93 -14.61 9.54 6.66
C LYS A 93 -14.76 10.43 5.42
N HIS A 94 -14.45 11.72 5.54
CA HIS A 94 -14.47 12.64 4.39
C HIS A 94 -13.47 12.21 3.32
N ALA A 95 -12.25 11.84 3.71
CA ALA A 95 -11.24 11.32 2.80
C ALA A 95 -11.69 10.01 2.13
N ALA A 96 -12.28 9.07 2.88
CA ALA A 96 -12.79 7.81 2.33
C ALA A 96 -13.94 8.03 1.32
N VAL A 97 -14.80 9.03 1.55
CA VAL A 97 -15.83 9.43 0.58
C VAL A 97 -15.20 10.04 -0.67
N ALA A 98 -14.22 10.94 -0.52
CA ALA A 98 -13.51 11.55 -1.64
C ALA A 98 -12.77 10.50 -2.49
N LEU A 99 -12.10 9.55 -1.84
CA LEU A 99 -11.48 8.38 -2.45
C LEU A 99 -12.49 7.59 -3.29
N ARG A 100 -13.60 7.15 -2.68
CA ARG A 100 -14.65 6.39 -3.39
C ARG A 100 -15.27 7.15 -4.56
N ARG A 101 -15.33 8.48 -4.50
CA ARG A 101 -15.81 9.31 -5.63
C ARG A 101 -14.80 9.33 -6.76
N ARG A 102 -13.51 9.46 -6.45
CA ARG A 102 -12.42 9.40 -7.44
C ARG A 102 -12.32 8.03 -8.11
N SER A 103 -12.42 6.95 -7.35
CA SER A 103 -12.36 5.60 -7.92
C SER A 103 -13.47 5.38 -8.96
N LYS A 104 -14.70 5.83 -8.69
CA LYS A 104 -15.83 5.75 -9.63
C LYS A 104 -15.62 6.57 -10.89
N PHE A 105 -15.07 7.78 -10.76
CA PHE A 105 -14.77 8.65 -11.90
C PHE A 105 -13.66 8.04 -12.78
N ARG A 106 -12.60 7.51 -12.18
CA ARG A 106 -11.50 6.85 -12.89
C ARG A 106 -11.96 5.58 -13.63
N SER A 107 -12.92 4.83 -13.08
CA SER A 107 -13.53 3.68 -13.76
C SER A 107 -14.35 4.07 -15.01
N GLN A 108 -14.75 5.34 -15.15
CA GLN A 108 -15.46 5.84 -16.33
C GLN A 108 -14.52 6.50 -17.35
N GLU A 109 -13.38 7.03 -16.91
CA GLU A 109 -12.48 7.85 -17.74
C GLU A 109 -11.25 7.09 -18.26
N THR A 110 -11.00 5.87 -17.77
CA THR A 110 -9.83 5.08 -18.15
C THR A 110 -10.25 3.63 -18.33
N GLU A 111 -10.43 3.19 -19.58
CA GLU A 111 -10.02 1.82 -19.94
C GLU A 111 -8.58 1.72 -19.43
N PRO A 112 -8.32 0.95 -18.36
CA PRO A 112 -6.98 0.90 -17.82
C PRO A 112 -6.10 0.42 -18.97
N LEU A 113 -5.04 1.18 -19.30
CA LEU A 113 -3.93 0.68 -20.11
C LEU A 113 -3.24 -0.42 -19.29
N GLN A 114 -3.95 -1.52 -19.08
CA GLN A 114 -3.41 -2.76 -18.58
C GLN A 114 -2.58 -3.26 -19.75
N LEU A 115 -1.27 -3.21 -19.58
CA LEU A 115 -0.41 -4.13 -20.32
C LEU A 115 -1.01 -5.52 -20.10
N THR A 116 -1.54 -6.12 -21.15
CA THR A 116 -2.05 -7.49 -21.08
C THR A 116 -0.93 -8.39 -20.60
N SER A 117 -1.29 -9.45 -19.86
CA SER A 117 -0.33 -10.42 -19.34
C SER A 117 0.65 -10.88 -20.42
N ASP A 118 0.17 -11.03 -21.66
CA ASP A 118 0.98 -11.44 -22.82
C ASP A 118 2.11 -10.45 -23.15
N VAL A 119 1.86 -9.14 -23.04
CA VAL A 119 2.88 -8.12 -23.29
C VAL A 119 3.90 -8.08 -22.16
N LEU A 120 3.49 -8.29 -20.91
CA LEU A 120 4.41 -8.42 -19.78
C LEU A 120 5.28 -9.67 -19.90
N ILE A 121 4.70 -10.80 -20.28
CA ILE A 121 5.43 -12.05 -20.54
C ILE A 121 6.46 -11.81 -21.65
N TYR A 122 6.05 -11.18 -22.75
CA TYR A 122 6.96 -10.85 -23.85
C TYR A 122 8.12 -9.95 -23.41
N ILE A 123 7.85 -8.89 -22.64
CA ILE A 123 8.90 -7.99 -22.12
C ILE A 123 9.85 -8.74 -21.19
N PHE A 124 9.33 -9.62 -20.32
CA PHE A 124 10.14 -10.40 -19.39
C PHE A 124 10.93 -11.52 -20.07
N ASP A 125 10.42 -12.10 -21.15
CA ASP A 125 11.11 -13.11 -21.97
C ASP A 125 12.31 -12.52 -22.73
N LEU A 126 12.28 -11.22 -23.01
CA LEU A 126 13.41 -10.49 -23.58
C LEU A 126 14.53 -10.18 -22.58
N LEU A 127 14.33 -10.43 -21.28
CA LEU A 127 15.34 -10.21 -20.24
C LEU A 127 16.19 -11.46 -20.03
N ASP A 128 17.50 -11.28 -19.81
CA ASP A 128 18.34 -12.36 -19.35
C ASP A 128 17.97 -12.77 -17.91
N VAL A 129 18.30 -14.02 -17.54
CA VAL A 129 17.91 -14.62 -16.26
C VAL A 129 18.30 -13.74 -15.06
N ARG A 130 19.43 -13.02 -15.13
CA ARG A 130 19.87 -12.12 -14.05
C ARG A 130 18.99 -10.87 -13.95
N SER A 131 18.61 -10.27 -15.07
CA SER A 131 17.69 -9.13 -15.11
C SER A 131 16.28 -9.52 -14.72
N LEU A 132 15.82 -10.72 -15.09
CA LEU A 132 14.51 -11.24 -14.71
C LEU A 132 14.39 -11.42 -13.18
N VAL A 133 15.41 -12.05 -12.57
CA VAL A 133 15.47 -12.20 -11.10
C VAL A 133 15.52 -10.84 -10.42
N SER A 134 16.30 -9.90 -10.95
CA SER A 134 16.41 -8.54 -10.40
C SER A 134 15.09 -7.77 -10.49
N ALA A 135 14.39 -7.87 -11.62
CA ALA A 135 13.07 -7.26 -11.80
C ALA A 135 12.03 -7.87 -10.84
N GLY A 136 12.06 -9.20 -10.66
CA GLY A 136 11.18 -9.90 -9.73
C GLY A 136 11.37 -9.51 -8.26
N LEU A 137 12.57 -9.09 -7.86
CA LEU A 137 12.85 -8.60 -6.51
C LEU A 137 12.32 -7.19 -6.24
N VAL A 138 12.11 -6.38 -7.30
CA VAL A 138 11.59 -5.01 -7.19
C VAL A 138 10.07 -4.96 -7.33
N CYS A 139 9.48 -5.85 -8.11
CA CYS A 139 8.03 -5.94 -8.30
C CYS A 139 7.35 -6.62 -7.09
N SER A 140 6.78 -5.82 -6.17
CA SER A 140 6.12 -6.31 -4.95
C SER A 140 4.72 -6.90 -5.15
N ASP A 141 4.17 -6.89 -6.37
CA ASP A 141 2.84 -7.43 -6.66
C ASP A 141 2.90 -8.91 -7.05
N ALA A 142 2.14 -9.73 -6.32
CA ALA A 142 2.06 -11.18 -6.47
C ALA A 142 1.58 -11.67 -7.86
N ILE A 143 1.13 -10.77 -8.73
CA ILE A 143 0.65 -11.07 -10.09
C ILE A 143 1.82 -11.32 -11.05
N CYS A 144 2.95 -10.60 -10.91
CA CYS A 144 4.10 -10.79 -11.80
C CYS A 144 4.83 -12.11 -11.51
N LEU A 145 4.90 -12.52 -10.24
CA LEU A 145 5.61 -13.74 -9.84
C LEU A 145 4.80 -15.02 -10.03
N ARG A 146 3.46 -14.97 -10.10
CA ARG A 146 2.67 -16.21 -10.25
C ARG A 146 2.63 -16.74 -11.69
N ASN A 147 2.84 -15.88 -12.68
CA ASN A 147 2.72 -16.25 -14.10
C ASN A 147 4.09 -16.60 -14.72
N ALA A 148 5.20 -16.10 -14.17
CA ALA A 148 6.55 -16.39 -14.67
C ALA A 148 7.06 -17.79 -14.27
N TRP A 149 6.49 -18.42 -13.24
CA TRP A 149 6.92 -19.74 -12.74
C TRP A 149 5.97 -20.89 -13.14
N ASN A 150 4.97 -20.60 -13.97
CA ASN A 150 3.96 -21.59 -14.41
C ASN A 150 4.08 -21.94 -15.91
N VAL A 151 5.24 -21.64 -16.51
CA VAL A 151 5.63 -22.24 -17.79
C VAL A 151 6.55 -23.40 -17.44
N ASP A 152 5.96 -24.55 -17.13
CA ASP A 152 6.68 -25.81 -17.15
C ASP A 152 7.31 -25.97 -18.53
N MET A 153 8.64 -25.88 -18.54
CA MET A 153 9.51 -26.46 -19.54
C MET A 153 9.06 -27.89 -19.83
N CYS A 154 8.62 -28.17 -21.06
CA CYS A 154 8.59 -29.54 -21.57
C CYS A 154 10.02 -30.11 -21.58
N PRO A 155 10.21 -31.36 -21.15
CA PRO A 155 11.19 -32.24 -21.75
C PRO A 155 10.48 -33.36 -22.51
N SER A 156 10.80 -33.49 -23.79
CA SER A 156 10.37 -34.59 -24.64
C SER A 156 10.99 -35.93 -24.19
N ASP A 157 10.19 -36.99 -24.36
CA ASP A 157 10.56 -38.39 -24.66
C ASP A 157 11.15 -39.31 -23.56
N GLN A 158 10.32 -40.22 -23.01
CA GLN A 158 10.26 -41.64 -23.42
C GLN A 158 9.47 -42.53 -22.43
N ALA A 159 8.47 -43.20 -23.01
CA ALA A 159 8.05 -44.59 -22.81
C ALA A 159 7.88 -45.25 -21.41
N LEU A 160 6.72 -45.92 -21.32
CA LEU A 160 6.40 -47.21 -20.69
C LEU A 160 5.55 -47.23 -19.40
N ASN A 161 4.50 -48.04 -19.54
CA ASN A 161 3.65 -48.71 -18.56
C ASN A 161 2.43 -47.95 -17.97
N SER A 162 1.32 -48.10 -18.72
CA SER A 162 0.12 -48.85 -18.30
C SER A 162 -0.24 -48.85 -16.81
N TYR A 163 -1.45 -48.39 -16.48
CA TYR A 163 -2.60 -49.25 -16.15
C TYR A 163 -3.84 -48.40 -15.80
N HIS A 164 -4.90 -48.59 -16.58
CA HIS A 164 -6.31 -48.70 -16.17
C HIS A 164 -7.06 -47.60 -15.37
N ARG A 165 -8.16 -47.12 -16.00
CA ARG A 165 -9.56 -47.00 -15.48
C ARG A 165 -9.83 -45.92 -14.38
N ILE A 166 -10.92 -45.13 -14.36
CA ILE A 166 -12.32 -45.27 -14.79
C ILE A 166 -12.94 -43.88 -15.04
N THR A 167 -13.89 -43.82 -15.97
CA THR A 167 -14.85 -42.73 -16.23
C THR A 167 -16.15 -42.95 -15.43
N PHE A 168 -16.69 -41.87 -14.85
CA PHE A 168 -17.93 -41.72 -14.06
C PHE A 168 -17.93 -42.30 -12.63
#